data_AF-A0A7Z9XIK0-F1
#
_entry.id   AF-A0A7Z9XIK0-F1
#
_cell.length_a   1.000
_cell.length_b   1.000
_cell.length_c   1.000
_cell.angle_alpha   90.00
_cell.angle_beta   90.00
_cell.angle_gamma   90.00
#
_symmetry.space_group_name_H-M   'P 1'
#
loop_
_entity.id
_entity.type
_entity.pdbx_description
1 polymer ?
#
loop_
_entity_poly.entity_id
_entity_poly.type
_entity_poly.pdbx_seq_one_letter_code
_entity_poly.pdbx_strand_id
1 'polypeptide(L)'
;FEANAFAVVDPYRAATHNKGVFNGIDAVALATGQDWRAIEAGGHAWAAREGQYRALTDWRVENNHLLGYLEMPLAVGAVGGLTKCHPSARLALKLLGDPDARRLSQIIVAAGLAQNLAALRALVTEGIQRGHMALHQRRVRMINAKSGEERRQT
;
A
#
# COMPACT_ATOMS: atom_id res chain seq x y z
N PHE A 1 -17.43 1.92 -4.14
CA PHE A 1 -17.96 0.75 -4.84
C PHE A 1 -17.32 0.61 -6.22
N GLU A 2 -17.53 1.58 -7.12
CA GLU A 2 -17.03 1.53 -8.51
C GLU A 2 -15.51 1.31 -8.63
N ALA A 3 -14.71 1.95 -7.76
CA ALA A 3 -13.25 1.80 -7.79
C ALA A 3 -12.73 0.38 -7.44
N ASN A 4 -13.45 -0.37 -6.58
CA ASN A 4 -13.09 -1.76 -6.28
C ASN A 4 -13.58 -2.70 -7.38
N ALA A 5 -14.82 -2.53 -7.84
CA ALA A 5 -15.36 -3.29 -8.97
C ALA A 5 -14.46 -3.16 -10.20
N PHE A 6 -13.96 -1.97 -10.51
CA PHE A 6 -13.03 -1.73 -11.60
C PHE A 6 -11.71 -2.50 -11.44
N ALA A 7 -11.16 -2.58 -10.21
CA ALA A 7 -9.96 -3.34 -9.92
C ALA A 7 -10.15 -4.86 -9.94
N VAL A 8 -11.39 -5.36 -9.88
CA VAL A 8 -11.69 -6.80 -9.97
C VAL A 8 -11.75 -7.26 -11.43
N VAL A 9 -12.17 -6.41 -12.37
CA VAL A 9 -12.32 -6.79 -13.79
C VAL A 9 -11.13 -6.41 -14.67
N ASP A 10 -10.43 -5.31 -14.37
CA ASP A 10 -9.30 -4.82 -15.17
C ASP A 10 -7.95 -5.10 -14.48
N PRO A 11 -7.10 -5.97 -15.05
CA PRO A 11 -5.76 -6.25 -14.52
C PRO A 11 -4.87 -5.01 -14.39
N TYR A 12 -5.00 -4.01 -15.28
CA TYR A 12 -4.22 -2.77 -15.18
C TYR A 12 -4.58 -1.98 -13.92
N ARG A 13 -5.88 -1.93 -13.61
CA ARG A 13 -6.34 -1.32 -12.36
C ARG A 13 -5.97 -2.17 -11.16
N ALA A 14 -6.13 -3.49 -11.25
CA ALA A 14 -5.75 -4.44 -10.19
C ALA A 14 -4.29 -4.27 -9.77
N ALA A 15 -3.38 -4.07 -10.73
CA ALA A 15 -1.95 -3.87 -10.44
C ALA A 15 -1.72 -2.63 -9.57
N THR A 16 -2.30 -1.49 -9.96
CA THR A 16 -2.20 -0.24 -9.19
C THR A 16 -2.89 -0.34 -7.83
N HIS A 17 -4.02 -1.07 -7.77
CA HIS A 17 -4.78 -1.30 -6.55
C HIS A 17 -3.98 -2.13 -5.53
N ASN A 18 -3.42 -3.25 -5.96
CA ASN A 18 -2.60 -4.14 -5.12
C ASN A 18 -1.28 -3.46 -4.73
N LYS A 19 -0.65 -2.69 -5.62
CA LYS A 19 0.50 -1.84 -5.26
C LYS A 19 0.17 -0.92 -4.08
N GLY A 20 -1.04 -0.35 -4.07
CA GLY A 20 -1.54 0.46 -2.96
C GLY A 20 -1.62 -0.30 -1.64
N VAL A 21 -2.07 -1.56 -1.66
CA VAL A 21 -2.07 -2.47 -0.51
C VAL A 21 -0.65 -2.70 -0.01
N PHE A 22 0.27 -3.05 -0.93
CA PHE A 22 1.66 -3.37 -0.61
C PHE A 22 2.45 -2.18 -0.05
N ASN A 23 2.12 -0.93 -0.41
CA ASN A 23 2.71 0.24 0.26
C ASN A 23 2.56 0.19 1.79
N GLY A 24 1.45 -0.37 2.30
CA GLY A 24 1.20 -0.50 3.74
C GLY A 24 1.84 -1.76 4.32
N ILE A 25 1.67 -2.89 3.63
CA ILE A 25 2.24 -4.19 4.03
C ILE A 25 3.76 -4.11 4.14
N ASP A 26 4.42 -3.61 3.09
CA ASP A 26 5.88 -3.57 3.01
C ASP A 26 6.48 -2.64 4.04
N ALA A 27 5.81 -1.52 4.35
CA ALA A 27 6.27 -0.60 5.37
C ALA A 27 6.34 -1.29 6.75
N VAL A 28 5.31 -2.07 7.12
CA VAL A 28 5.31 -2.83 8.38
C VAL A 28 6.29 -4.00 8.31
N ALA A 29 6.35 -4.72 7.20
CA ALA A 29 7.28 -5.82 6.98
C ALA A 29 8.74 -5.38 7.14
N LEU A 30 9.12 -4.29 6.46
CA LEU A 30 10.43 -3.64 6.58
C LEU A 30 10.73 -3.24 8.02
N ALA A 31 9.82 -2.51 8.67
CA ALA A 31 10.01 -2.03 10.03
C ALA A 31 10.19 -3.16 11.04
N THR A 32 9.55 -4.30 10.80
CA THR A 32 9.61 -5.49 11.67
C THR A 32 10.62 -6.54 11.20
N GLY A 33 11.45 -6.23 10.20
CA GLY A 33 12.54 -7.10 9.75
C GLY A 33 12.09 -8.37 9.01
N GLN A 34 10.92 -8.34 8.39
CA GLN A 34 10.38 -9.42 7.56
C GLN A 34 10.92 -9.36 6.12
N ASP A 35 10.90 -10.49 5.42
CA ASP A 35 11.21 -10.53 3.99
C ASP A 35 10.00 -10.06 3.17
N TRP A 36 9.99 -8.78 2.80
CA TRP A 36 8.91 -8.22 1.99
C TRP A 36 8.82 -8.85 0.58
N ARG A 37 9.93 -9.36 0.02
CA ARG A 37 9.90 -9.99 -1.32
C ARG A 37 9.13 -11.30 -1.29
N ALA A 38 9.27 -12.08 -0.22
CA ALA A 38 8.50 -13.31 -0.03
C ALA A 38 6.99 -13.00 0.11
N ILE A 39 6.65 -11.93 0.83
CA ILE A 39 5.26 -11.48 1.02
C ILE A 39 4.66 -10.99 -0.32
N GLU A 40 5.39 -10.14 -1.05
CA GLU A 40 5.03 -9.63 -2.38
C GLU A 40 4.79 -10.77 -3.38
N ALA A 41 5.74 -11.71 -3.50
CA ALA A 41 5.62 -12.84 -4.40
C ALA A 41 4.39 -13.70 -4.09
N GLY A 42 4.16 -14.01 -2.80
CA GLY A 42 3.00 -14.78 -2.37
C GLY A 42 1.68 -14.06 -2.64
N GLY A 43 1.58 -12.78 -2.31
CA GLY A 43 0.36 -12.01 -2.51
C GLY A 43 0.04 -11.74 -3.97
N HIS A 44 1.04 -11.39 -4.80
CA HIS A 44 0.82 -11.22 -6.23
C HIS A 44 0.48 -12.52 -6.95
N ALA A 45 1.06 -13.66 -6.56
CA ALA A 45 0.65 -14.96 -7.06
C ALA A 45 -0.79 -15.31 -6.64
N TRP A 46 -1.15 -15.03 -5.37
CA TRP A 46 -2.49 -15.24 -4.84
C TRP A 46 -3.56 -14.39 -5.56
N ALA A 47 -3.20 -13.18 -5.99
CA ALA A 47 -4.06 -12.30 -6.76
C ALA A 47 -4.43 -12.87 -8.15
N ALA A 48 -3.66 -13.84 -8.67
CA ALA A 48 -3.89 -14.47 -9.96
C ALA A 48 -4.42 -15.92 -9.87
N ARG A 49 -4.75 -16.41 -8.66
CA ARG A 49 -5.08 -17.83 -8.41
C ARG A 49 -6.31 -18.36 -9.18
N GLU A 50 -7.18 -17.48 -9.65
CA GLU A 50 -8.41 -17.81 -10.40
C GLU A 50 -8.23 -17.66 -11.92
N GLY A 51 -6.97 -17.61 -12.40
CA GLY A 51 -6.65 -17.51 -13.83
C GLY A 51 -6.60 -16.09 -14.40
N GLN A 52 -7.00 -15.08 -13.62
CA GLN A 52 -6.83 -13.67 -13.94
C GLN A 52 -6.30 -12.93 -12.72
N TYR A 53 -5.38 -11.99 -12.93
CA TYR A 53 -4.88 -11.11 -11.89
C TYR A 53 -5.95 -10.09 -11.46
N ARG A 54 -6.34 -10.11 -10.18
CA ARG A 54 -7.45 -9.33 -9.61
C ARG A 54 -7.03 -8.58 -8.35
N ALA A 55 -7.88 -7.67 -7.89
CA ALA A 55 -7.72 -7.02 -6.58
C ALA A 55 -7.65 -8.05 -5.44
N LEU A 56 -6.74 -7.83 -4.48
CA LEU A 56 -6.63 -8.64 -3.26
C LEU A 56 -7.70 -8.30 -2.21
N THR A 57 -8.34 -7.13 -2.32
CA THR A 57 -9.36 -6.68 -1.38
C THR A 57 -10.76 -6.83 -1.97
N ASP A 58 -11.74 -6.99 -1.08
CA ASP A 58 -13.15 -6.88 -1.40
C ASP A 58 -13.80 -5.78 -0.57
N TRP A 59 -14.52 -4.86 -1.23
CA TRP A 59 -15.21 -3.75 -0.61
C TRP A 59 -16.69 -3.79 -0.95
N ARG A 60 -17.54 -3.88 0.09
CA ARG A 60 -19.00 -4.00 -0.02
C ARG A 60 -19.70 -3.01 0.88
N VAL A 61 -20.95 -2.67 0.56
CA VAL A 61 -21.80 -1.88 1.45
C VAL A 61 -22.91 -2.80 1.96
N GLU A 62 -22.99 -2.96 3.27
CA GLU A 62 -24.00 -3.78 3.94
C GLU A 62 -24.56 -2.99 5.11
N ASN A 63 -25.90 -2.93 5.24
CA ASN A 63 -26.58 -2.20 6.31
C ASN A 63 -26.07 -0.76 6.50
N ASN A 64 -25.85 -0.04 5.39
CA ASN A 64 -25.31 1.33 5.37
C ASN A 64 -23.88 1.49 5.94
N HIS A 65 -23.13 0.40 6.07
CA HIS A 65 -21.72 0.40 6.46
C HIS A 65 -20.84 -0.11 5.32
N LEU A 66 -19.65 0.50 5.17
CA LEU A 66 -18.63 0.03 4.24
C LEU A 66 -17.82 -1.08 4.91
N LEU A 67 -17.86 -2.28 4.34
CA LEU A 67 -17.10 -3.45 4.78
C LEU A 67 -15.93 -3.68 3.82
N GLY A 68 -14.74 -3.91 4.37
CA GLY A 68 -13.52 -4.18 3.63
C GLY A 68 -12.88 -5.48 4.09
N TYR A 69 -12.49 -6.31 3.14
CA TYR A 69 -11.81 -7.59 3.35
C TYR A 69 -10.50 -7.59 2.59
N LEU A 70 -9.47 -8.21 3.17
CA LEU A 70 -8.19 -8.47 2.52
C LEU A 70 -7.72 -9.85 2.96
N GLU A 71 -7.53 -10.75 2.01
CA GLU A 71 -7.03 -12.09 2.25
C GLU A 71 -5.88 -12.40 1.29
N MET A 72 -4.74 -12.80 1.87
CA MET A 72 -3.57 -13.23 1.12
C MET A 72 -2.67 -14.10 2.00
N PRO A 73 -1.84 -14.98 1.41
CA PRO A 73 -0.81 -15.69 2.14
C PRO A 73 0.25 -14.71 2.66
N LEU A 74 0.65 -14.89 3.93
CA LEU A 74 1.79 -14.19 4.52
C LEU A 74 2.74 -15.18 5.19
N ALA A 75 3.96 -15.22 4.68
CA ALA A 75 5.07 -15.87 5.35
C ALA A 75 5.75 -14.84 6.27
N VAL A 76 5.37 -14.82 7.54
CA VAL A 76 5.98 -13.95 8.56
C VAL A 76 6.62 -14.78 9.67
N GLY A 77 7.78 -14.33 10.15
CA GLY A 77 8.51 -14.94 11.25
C GLY A 77 8.60 -13.99 12.44
N ALA A 78 8.01 -14.38 13.57
CA ALA A 78 8.20 -13.66 14.85
C ALA A 78 9.50 -14.06 15.57
N VAL A 79 10.10 -15.21 15.21
CA VAL A 79 11.29 -15.75 15.87
C VAL A 79 12.31 -16.18 14.82
N GLY A 80 13.41 -15.42 14.72
CA GLY A 80 14.57 -15.77 13.86
C GLY A 80 14.84 -14.78 12.74
N GLY A 81 16.11 -14.69 12.31
CA GLY A 81 16.58 -13.77 11.26
C GLY A 81 16.87 -12.34 11.76
N LEU A 82 16.66 -11.35 10.88
CA LEU A 82 16.91 -9.93 11.13
C LEU A 82 16.10 -9.34 12.30
N THR A 83 14.95 -9.96 12.63
CA THR A 83 14.08 -9.59 13.76
C THR A 83 14.81 -9.54 15.11
N LYS A 84 15.79 -10.43 15.34
CA LYS A 84 16.59 -10.47 16.58
C LYS A 84 17.90 -9.67 16.48
N CYS A 85 18.44 -9.53 15.27
CA CYS A 85 19.75 -8.92 15.06
C CYS A 85 19.67 -7.41 14.91
N HIS A 86 18.67 -6.90 14.18
CA HIS A 86 18.56 -5.47 13.88
C HIS A 86 17.90 -4.69 15.03
N PRO A 87 18.57 -3.70 15.65
CA PRO A 87 18.02 -2.95 16.79
C PRO A 87 16.65 -2.31 16.50
N SER A 88 16.48 -1.69 15.33
CA SER A 88 15.20 -1.05 14.96
C SER A 88 14.05 -2.04 14.78
N ALA A 89 14.31 -3.25 14.23
CA ALA A 89 13.27 -4.26 14.05
C ALA A 89 12.75 -4.78 15.40
N ARG A 90 13.67 -4.99 16.35
CA ARG A 90 13.33 -5.35 17.73
C ARG A 90 12.56 -4.24 18.45
N LEU A 91 12.92 -2.97 18.24
CA LEU A 91 12.15 -1.85 18.80
C LEU A 91 10.74 -1.79 18.20
N ALA A 92 10.60 -1.97 16.89
CA ALA A 92 9.30 -1.99 16.23
C ALA A 92 8.40 -3.14 16.76
N LEU A 93 8.94 -4.34 16.94
CA LEU A 93 8.20 -5.46 17.55
C LEU A 93 7.76 -5.17 18.99
N LYS A 94 8.62 -4.54 19.80
CA LYS A 94 8.26 -4.10 21.15
C LYS A 94 7.15 -3.04 21.15
N LEU A 95 7.20 -2.07 20.24
CA LEU A 95 6.14 -1.06 20.08
C LEU A 95 4.79 -1.69 19.70
N LEU A 96 4.81 -2.81 18.97
CA LEU A 96 3.62 -3.60 18.63
C LEU A 96 3.15 -4.54 19.75
N GLY A 97 3.84 -4.57 20.90
CA GLY A 97 3.51 -5.42 22.04
C GLY A 97 4.01 -6.86 21.92
N ASP A 98 5.15 -7.06 21.25
CA ASP A 98 5.78 -8.38 21.04
C ASP A 98 4.81 -9.46 20.51
N PRO A 99 4.16 -9.22 19.36
CA PRO A 99 3.16 -10.13 18.80
C PRO A 99 3.78 -11.46 18.37
N ASP A 100 3.01 -12.55 18.47
CA ASP A 100 3.35 -13.80 17.79
C ASP A 100 3.22 -13.65 16.26
N ALA A 101 3.66 -14.67 15.51
CA ALA A 101 3.66 -14.60 14.04
C ALA A 101 2.25 -14.41 13.46
N ARG A 102 1.23 -15.01 14.08
CA ARG A 102 -0.16 -14.92 13.65
C ARG A 102 -0.72 -13.51 13.89
N ARG A 103 -0.39 -12.91 15.03
CA ARG A 103 -0.82 -11.56 15.37
C ARG A 103 -0.08 -10.54 14.50
N LEU A 104 1.20 -10.75 14.24
CA LEU A 104 1.98 -9.92 13.33
C LEU A 104 1.41 -9.95 11.90
N SER A 105 1.03 -11.12 11.39
CA SER A 105 0.39 -11.20 10.06
C SER A 105 -0.94 -10.43 10.01
N GLN A 106 -1.76 -10.51 11.07
CA GLN A 106 -3.01 -9.74 11.15
C GLN A 106 -2.75 -8.23 11.12
N ILE A 107 -1.73 -7.75 11.85
CA ILE A 107 -1.34 -6.34 11.88
C ILE A 107 -0.89 -5.88 10.49
N ILE A 108 -0.05 -6.66 9.82
CA ILE A 108 0.46 -6.35 8.48
C ILE A 108 -0.70 -6.27 7.47
N VAL A 109 -1.61 -7.25 7.47
CA VAL A 109 -2.80 -7.24 6.60
C VAL A 109 -3.71 -6.06 6.89
N ALA A 110 -3.96 -5.75 8.17
CA ALA A 110 -4.77 -4.61 8.56
C ALA A 110 -4.17 -3.28 8.06
N ALA A 111 -2.85 -3.13 8.12
CA ALA A 111 -2.15 -1.98 7.55
C ALA A 111 -2.33 -1.89 6.03
N GLY A 112 -2.24 -3.02 5.31
CA GLY A 112 -2.52 -3.09 3.87
C GLY A 112 -3.95 -2.67 3.51
N LEU A 113 -4.95 -3.16 4.25
CA LEU A 113 -6.36 -2.81 4.04
C LEU A 113 -6.62 -1.33 4.33
N ALA A 114 -6.04 -0.79 5.41
CA ALA A 114 -6.14 0.63 5.75
C ALA A 114 -5.51 1.52 4.68
N GLN A 115 -4.35 1.14 4.15
CA GLN A 115 -3.67 1.85 3.08
C GLN A 115 -4.50 1.84 1.79
N ASN A 116 -5.14 0.70 1.48
CA ASN A 116 -6.05 0.58 0.34
C ASN A 116 -7.29 1.48 0.51
N LEU A 117 -7.91 1.50 1.69
CA LEU A 117 -9.04 2.37 1.99
C LEU A 117 -8.66 3.85 1.80
N ALA A 118 -7.50 4.26 2.30
CA ALA A 118 -7.01 5.62 2.16
C ALA A 118 -6.82 5.99 0.67
N ALA A 119 -6.21 5.09 -0.12
CA ALA A 119 -6.02 5.28 -1.55
C ALA A 119 -7.36 5.37 -2.31
N LEU A 120 -8.30 4.48 -2.01
CA LEU A 120 -9.64 4.49 -2.62
C LEU A 120 -10.38 5.78 -2.27
N ARG A 121 -10.41 6.16 -0.99
CA ARG A 121 -11.02 7.40 -0.52
C ARG A 121 -10.44 8.61 -1.25
N ALA A 122 -9.13 8.67 -1.38
CA ALA A 122 -8.47 9.79 -2.02
C ALA A 122 -8.67 9.83 -3.56
N LEU A 123 -8.92 8.70 -4.21
CA LEU A 123 -9.27 8.64 -5.64
C LEU A 123 -10.72 9.04 -5.93
N VAL A 124 -11.65 8.67 -5.04
CA VAL A 124 -13.09 9.00 -5.21
C VAL A 124 -13.44 10.38 -4.64
N THR A 125 -12.53 11.01 -3.90
CA THR A 125 -12.70 12.39 -3.42
C THR A 125 -11.89 13.32 -4.31
N GLU A 126 -12.51 14.41 -4.78
CA GLU A 126 -11.87 15.41 -5.66
C GLU A 126 -10.59 16.05 -5.09
N GLY A 127 -10.29 15.83 -3.81
CA GLY A 127 -9.19 16.47 -3.09
C GLY A 127 -7.79 16.18 -3.64
N ILE A 128 -7.53 14.99 -4.21
CA ILE A 128 -6.21 14.70 -4.80
C ILE A 128 -5.96 15.57 -6.03
N GLN A 129 -6.95 15.79 -6.90
CA GLN A 129 -6.76 16.58 -8.11
C GLN A 129 -6.31 18.01 -7.78
N ARG A 130 -6.97 18.68 -6.82
CA ARG A 130 -6.56 20.04 -6.42
C ARG A 130 -5.17 20.08 -5.78
N GLY A 131 -4.85 19.15 -4.88
CA GLY A 131 -3.55 19.12 -4.18
C GLY A 131 -2.37 18.76 -5.10
N HIS A 132 -2.52 17.73 -5.94
CA HIS A 132 -1.50 17.36 -6.92
C HIS A 132 -1.37 18.40 -8.03
N MET A 133 -2.46 19.03 -8.49
CA MET A 133 -2.39 20.15 -9.44
C MET A 133 -1.69 21.36 -8.83
N ALA A 134 -1.93 21.69 -7.56
CA ALA A 134 -1.19 22.77 -6.90
C ALA A 134 0.32 22.49 -6.84
N LEU A 135 0.72 21.27 -6.51
CA LEU A 135 2.12 20.84 -6.50
C LEU A 135 2.75 20.76 -7.90
N HIS A 136 2.00 20.27 -8.89
CA HIS A 136 2.41 20.22 -10.29
C HIS A 136 2.58 21.62 -10.87
N GLN A 137 1.61 22.52 -10.65
CA GLN A 137 1.69 23.92 -11.03
C GLN A 137 2.88 24.62 -10.35
N ARG A 138 3.18 24.30 -9.07
CA ARG A 138 4.37 24.82 -8.39
C ARG A 138 5.67 24.33 -9.04
N ARG A 139 5.74 23.06 -9.48
CA ARG A 139 6.89 22.52 -10.23
C ARG A 139 7.02 23.17 -11.61
N VAL A 140 5.94 23.34 -12.35
CA VAL A 140 5.93 24.04 -13.66
C VAL A 140 6.40 25.48 -13.51
N ARG A 141 5.93 26.20 -12.47
CA ARG A 141 6.39 27.57 -12.18
C ARG A 141 7.89 27.63 -11.85
N MET A 142 8.42 26.69 -11.07
CA MET A 142 9.86 26.64 -10.78
C MET A 142 10.71 26.33 -12.01
N ILE A 143 10.24 25.44 -12.89
CA ILE A 143 10.93 25.13 -14.15
C ILE A 143 10.97 26.38 -15.04
N ASN A 144 9.83 27.04 -15.23
CA ASN A 144 9.75 28.26 -16.04
C ASN A 144 10.56 29.43 -15.45
N ALA A 145 10.67 29.54 -14.12
CA ALA A 145 11.50 30.55 -13.46
C ALA A 145 12.99 30.34 -13.75
N LYS A 146 13.48 29.10 -13.68
CA LYS A 146 14.88 28.77 -14.03
C LYS A 146 15.20 29.04 -15.49
N SER A 147 14.30 28.71 -16.42
CA SER A 147 14.49 29.00 -17.84
C SER A 147 14.44 30.51 -18.18
N GLY A 148 13.83 31.32 -17.32
CA GLY A 148 13.80 32.79 -17.46
C GLY A 148 15.07 33.48 -16.93
N GLU A 149 15.73 32.91 -15.93
CA GLU A 149 17.02 33.38 -15.42
C GLU A 149 18.18 33.06 -16.38
N GLU A 150 18.18 31.87 -17.00
CA GLU A 150 19.18 31.49 -18.01
C GLU A 150 19.13 32.40 -19.25
N ARG A 151 17.96 32.86 -19.68
CA ARG A 151 17.80 33.79 -20.82
C ARG A 151 18.18 35.25 -20.52
N ARG A 152 18.39 35.62 -19.26
CA ARG A 152 18.80 36.98 -18.85
C ARG A 152 20.31 37.10 -18.63
N GLN A 153 21.04 35.98 -18.67
CA GLN A 153 22.50 35.93 -18.49
C GLN A 153 23.28 35.74 -19.81
N THR A 154 22.59 35.62 -20.94
CA THR A 154 23.15 35.68 -22.31
C THR A 154 22.75 36.98 -22.98
#